data_AF-D1CBK1-F1
#
_entry.id   AF-D1CBK1-F1
#
_cell.length_a   1.000
_cell.length_b   1.000
_cell.length_c   1.000
_cell.angle_alpha   90.00
_cell.angle_beta   90.00
_cell.angle_gamma   90.00
#
_symmetry.space_group_name_H-M   'P 1'
#
loop_
_entity.id
_entity.type
_entity.pdbx_description
1 polymer ?
#
loop_
_entity_poly.entity_id
_entity_poly.type
_entity_poly.pdbx_seq_one_letter_code
_entity_poly.pdbx_strand_id
1 'polypeptide(L)'
;MIPQGRFWGALIAAAGIALGFLCLVWTLTSAGSTGGKILGLSVVVILALPLVFGGAYLFMQGSKEKEREQFIVSKQKALEVETLSRAQIAEIIELQRDRIKKILQLEESTLDPTSCLMLEDITVRLEGASRVLQRSAYDRLASPESLLGSPGSDIAVQSVDSALQGLVEKLEDSVSKLTGDLSNQSSRTSSISELASITDNLEDAINRRYALVAGTHSRALPTVAELLSDVAPVGATNLSDFTSLSPGDAVTYEEKDYLISARLEWRDRDKIWWTYMLSSKDDTWLYVADGGTRIGIMHRVTGIVIPEGDSFTSEGKSYRAAIDGTALVEVTGASGSRGGLIVTYRRYDSSEGFLWVETWQDENKIFSGRWERPENISVWKRRSEDRKE
;
A
#
# COMPACT_ATOMS: atom_id res chain seq x y z
N MET A 1 -25.62 20.69 -22.63
CA MET A 1 -26.02 22.06 -22.24
C MET A 1 -24.84 22.98 -22.49
N ILE A 2 -25.06 24.16 -23.11
CA ILE A 2 -23.99 25.17 -23.21
C ILE A 2 -23.78 25.71 -21.78
N PRO A 3 -22.56 25.69 -21.21
CA PRO A 3 -22.38 26.21 -19.86
C PRO A 3 -22.72 27.68 -19.85
N GLN A 4 -23.64 28.02 -18.95
CA GLN A 4 -24.29 29.31 -18.84
C GLN A 4 -23.27 30.45 -18.74
N GLY A 5 -22.13 30.21 -18.08
CA GLY A 5 -21.03 31.18 -17.95
C GLY A 5 -20.35 31.59 -19.25
N ARG A 6 -20.16 30.67 -20.23
CA ARG A 6 -19.54 31.02 -21.53
C ARG A 6 -20.48 31.84 -22.39
N PHE A 7 -21.77 31.53 -22.35
CA PHE A 7 -22.78 32.29 -23.08
C PHE A 7 -22.87 33.72 -22.53
N TRP A 8 -22.97 33.89 -21.21
CA TRP A 8 -22.99 35.22 -20.59
C TRP A 8 -21.68 35.97 -20.78
N GLY A 9 -20.53 35.32 -20.62
CA GLY A 9 -19.22 35.96 -20.85
C GLY A 9 -19.07 36.49 -22.28
N ALA A 10 -19.44 35.68 -23.29
CA ALA A 10 -19.43 36.09 -24.69
C ALA A 10 -20.43 37.21 -24.98
N LEU A 11 -21.63 37.15 -24.38
CA LEU A 11 -22.67 38.16 -24.55
C LEU A 11 -22.28 39.51 -23.93
N ILE A 12 -21.70 39.50 -22.73
CA ILE A 12 -21.19 40.71 -22.06
C ILE A 12 -20.02 41.31 -22.84
N ALA A 13 -19.08 40.48 -23.32
CA ALA A 13 -17.97 40.96 -24.13
C ALA A 13 -18.45 41.58 -25.45
N ALA A 14 -19.37 40.91 -26.15
CA ALA A 14 -19.95 41.42 -27.40
C ALA A 14 -20.72 42.73 -27.17
N ALA A 15 -21.50 42.83 -26.09
CA ALA A 15 -22.20 44.05 -25.71
C ALA A 15 -21.22 45.19 -25.39
N GLY A 16 -20.12 44.92 -24.68
CA GLY A 16 -19.06 45.88 -24.40
C GLY A 16 -18.37 46.40 -25.67
N ILE A 17 -18.08 45.50 -26.62
CA ILE A 17 -17.50 45.87 -27.93
C ILE A 17 -18.48 46.73 -28.74
N ALA A 18 -19.76 46.32 -28.82
CA ALA A 18 -20.78 47.05 -29.56
C ALA A 18 -21.02 48.44 -28.98
N LEU A 19 -21.10 48.56 -27.64
CA LEU A 19 -21.22 49.84 -26.95
C LEU A 19 -19.99 50.73 -27.19
N GLY A 20 -18.79 50.15 -27.08
CA GLY A 20 -17.54 50.85 -27.36
C GLY A 20 -17.47 51.39 -28.79
N PHE A 21 -17.87 50.58 -29.78
CA PHE A 21 -17.92 50.99 -31.18
C PHE A 21 -18.95 52.10 -31.43
N LEU A 22 -20.13 52.00 -30.82
CA LEU A 22 -21.18 53.01 -30.95
C LEU A 22 -20.75 54.36 -30.36
N CYS A 23 -20.11 54.37 -29.19
CA CYS A 23 -19.55 55.58 -28.62
C CYS A 23 -18.37 56.14 -29.43
N LEU A 24 -17.54 55.29 -30.02
CA LEU A 24 -16.46 55.71 -30.93
C LEU A 24 -17.02 56.41 -32.18
N VAL A 25 -18.02 55.82 -32.84
CA VAL A 25 -18.66 56.43 -34.01
C VAL A 25 -19.31 57.77 -33.65
N TRP A 26 -19.98 57.85 -32.50
CA TRP A 26 -20.59 59.09 -32.01
C TRP A 26 -19.55 60.19 -31.75
N THR A 27 -18.43 59.87 -31.08
CA THR A 27 -17.36 60.85 -30.84
C THR A 27 -16.72 61.36 -32.12
N LEU A 28 -16.57 60.49 -33.14
CA LEU A 28 -16.03 60.86 -34.45
C LEU A 28 -16.96 61.75 -35.28
N THR A 29 -18.28 61.55 -35.16
CA THR A 29 -19.30 62.28 -35.93
C THR A 29 -19.77 63.56 -35.26
N SER A 30 -19.56 63.70 -33.94
CA SER A 30 -19.91 64.93 -33.22
C SER A 30 -19.03 66.12 -33.63
N ALA A 31 -19.64 67.26 -33.93
CA ALA A 31 -18.97 68.52 -34.23
C ALA A 31 -18.47 69.22 -32.93
N GLY A 32 -17.66 68.51 -32.15
CA GLY A 32 -17.10 68.99 -30.89
C GLY A 32 -15.69 69.55 -31.03
N SER A 33 -15.32 70.45 -30.12
CA SER A 33 -13.93 70.91 -29.94
C SER A 33 -13.01 69.74 -29.59
N THR A 34 -11.71 69.89 -29.83
CA THR A 34 -10.70 68.85 -29.54
C THR A 34 -10.78 68.32 -28.11
N GLY A 35 -11.10 69.17 -27.14
CA GLY A 35 -11.27 68.77 -25.74
C GLY A 35 -12.46 67.82 -25.51
N GLY A 36 -13.58 68.02 -26.22
CA GLY A 36 -14.75 67.14 -26.13
C GLY A 36 -14.48 65.74 -26.68
N LYS A 37 -13.64 65.62 -27.71
CA LYS A 37 -13.24 64.32 -28.27
C LYS A 37 -12.39 63.51 -27.30
N ILE A 38 -11.46 64.16 -26.59
CA ILE A 38 -10.62 63.51 -25.58
C ILE A 38 -11.48 63.01 -24.41
N LEU A 39 -12.38 63.85 -23.91
CA LEU A 39 -13.26 63.47 -22.80
C LEU A 39 -14.23 62.34 -23.21
N GLY A 40 -14.75 62.39 -24.43
CA GLY A 40 -15.56 61.31 -25.00
C GLY A 40 -14.80 59.98 -25.08
N LEU A 41 -13.55 60.00 -25.54
CA LEU A 41 -12.71 58.80 -25.61
C LEU A 41 -12.45 58.20 -24.23
N SER A 42 -12.17 59.03 -23.22
CA SER A 42 -11.99 58.57 -21.83
C SER A 42 -13.24 57.88 -21.29
N VAL A 43 -14.44 58.41 -21.58
CA VAL A 43 -15.70 57.78 -21.19
C VAL A 43 -15.89 56.42 -21.87
N VAL A 44 -15.54 56.29 -23.16
CA VAL A 44 -15.57 54.99 -23.86
C VAL A 44 -14.66 53.99 -23.18
N VAL A 45 -13.43 54.38 -22.83
CA VAL A 45 -12.48 53.50 -22.16
C VAL A 45 -13.01 53.08 -20.79
N ILE A 46 -13.53 54.00 -19.99
CA ILE A 46 -14.03 53.69 -18.64
C ILE A 46 -15.25 52.76 -18.68
N LEU A 47 -16.14 52.88 -19.66
CA LEU A 47 -17.35 52.06 -19.75
C LEU A 47 -17.14 50.75 -20.49
N ALA A 48 -16.46 50.76 -21.64
CA ALA A 48 -16.34 49.58 -22.50
C ALA A 48 -15.27 48.60 -21.97
N LEU A 49 -14.17 49.11 -21.43
CA LEU A 49 -13.02 48.27 -21.07
C LEU A 49 -13.35 47.27 -19.94
N PRO A 50 -14.02 47.65 -18.82
CA PRO A 50 -14.43 46.69 -17.80
C PRO A 50 -15.40 45.62 -18.30
N LEU A 51 -16.32 45.97 -19.20
CA LEU A 51 -17.26 45.01 -19.80
C LEU A 51 -16.54 43.99 -20.68
N VAL A 52 -15.62 44.44 -21.52
CA VAL A 52 -14.84 43.55 -22.39
C VAL A 52 -13.92 42.65 -21.58
N PHE A 53 -13.17 43.19 -20.62
CA PHE A 53 -12.29 42.40 -19.75
C PHE A 53 -13.07 41.45 -18.84
N GLY A 54 -14.18 41.89 -18.25
CA GLY A 54 -15.05 41.04 -17.43
C GLY A 54 -15.68 39.90 -18.23
N GLY A 55 -16.17 40.17 -19.45
CA GLY A 55 -16.69 39.14 -20.34
C GLY A 55 -15.63 38.13 -20.78
N ALA A 56 -14.42 38.61 -21.13
CA ALA A 56 -13.30 37.75 -21.49
C ALA A 56 -12.84 36.87 -20.32
N TYR A 57 -12.77 37.42 -19.09
CA TYR A 57 -12.42 36.68 -17.88
C TYR A 57 -13.42 35.55 -17.60
N LEU A 58 -14.73 35.85 -17.64
CA LEU A 58 -15.78 34.84 -17.45
C LEU A 58 -15.73 33.74 -18.52
N PHE A 59 -15.42 34.11 -19.77
CA PHE A 59 -15.25 33.14 -20.85
C PHE A 59 -14.06 32.20 -20.63
N MET A 60 -12.93 32.72 -20.16
CA MET A 60 -11.76 31.91 -19.79
C MET A 60 -12.04 31.01 -18.59
N GLN A 61 -12.71 31.52 -17.55
CA GLN A 61 -13.08 30.76 -16.37
C GLN A 61 -14.04 29.60 -16.71
N GLY A 62 -15.04 29.86 -17.57
CA GLY A 62 -15.97 28.81 -18.03
C GLY A 62 -15.32 27.71 -18.89
N SER A 63 -14.11 27.93 -19.43
CA SER A 63 -13.34 26.87 -20.09
C SER A 63 -12.61 25.98 -19.07
N LYS A 64 -12.06 26.58 -18.01
CA LYS A 64 -11.46 25.83 -16.88
C LYS A 64 -12.50 25.01 -16.11
N GLU A 65 -13.72 25.51 -15.97
CA GLU A 65 -14.81 24.76 -15.35
C GLU A 65 -15.19 23.52 -16.17
N LYS A 66 -15.26 23.62 -17.50
CA LYS A 66 -15.49 22.44 -18.36
C LYS A 66 -14.41 21.38 -18.22
N GLU A 67 -13.14 21.79 -18.17
CA GLU A 67 -12.03 20.85 -17.99
C GLU A 67 -12.13 20.16 -16.63
N ARG A 68 -12.48 20.90 -15.57
CA ARG A 68 -12.73 20.33 -14.24
C ARG A 68 -13.94 19.39 -14.23
N GLU A 69 -15.04 19.76 -14.86
CA GLU A 69 -16.23 18.91 -14.97
C GLU A 69 -15.92 17.63 -15.76
N GLN A 70 -15.26 17.74 -16.91
CA GLN A 70 -14.86 16.58 -17.70
C GLN A 70 -13.92 15.66 -16.92
N PHE A 71 -12.99 16.24 -16.17
CA PHE A 71 -12.08 15.50 -15.29
C PHE A 71 -12.82 14.80 -14.14
N ILE A 72 -13.79 15.46 -13.50
CA ILE A 72 -14.63 14.85 -12.46
C ILE A 72 -15.46 13.71 -13.05
N VAL A 73 -16.09 13.91 -14.21
CA VAL A 73 -16.92 12.89 -14.88
C VAL A 73 -16.08 11.70 -15.33
N SER A 74 -14.88 11.93 -15.89
CA SER A 74 -13.98 10.82 -16.27
C SER A 74 -13.54 10.03 -15.04
N LYS A 75 -13.30 10.70 -13.90
CA LYS A 75 -12.95 10.04 -12.64
C LYS A 75 -14.10 9.25 -12.04
N GLN A 76 -15.31 9.80 -12.05
CA GLN A 76 -16.51 9.06 -11.61
C GLN A 76 -16.69 7.79 -12.44
N LYS A 77 -16.55 7.88 -13.76
CA LYS A 77 -16.61 6.70 -14.64
C LYS A 77 -15.49 5.70 -14.35
N ALA A 78 -14.27 6.15 -14.12
CA ALA A 78 -13.16 5.26 -13.76
C ALA A 78 -13.43 4.52 -12.44
N LEU A 79 -13.97 5.22 -11.43
CA LEU A 79 -14.38 4.63 -10.15
C LEU A 79 -15.54 3.65 -10.29
N GLU A 80 -16.53 3.94 -11.13
CA GLU A 80 -17.63 3.01 -11.41
C GLU A 80 -17.11 1.74 -12.07
N VAL A 81 -16.22 1.85 -13.07
CA VAL A 81 -15.59 0.69 -13.72
C VAL A 81 -14.77 -0.12 -12.72
N GLU A 82 -14.03 0.56 -11.85
CA GLU A 82 -13.20 -0.09 -10.83
C GLU A 82 -14.05 -0.82 -9.77
N THR A 83 -15.11 -0.19 -9.28
CA THR A 83 -16.02 -0.83 -8.30
C THR A 83 -16.71 -2.05 -8.89
N LEU A 84 -17.14 -1.98 -10.16
CA LEU A 84 -17.70 -3.12 -10.87
C LEU A 84 -16.68 -4.25 -11.06
N SER A 85 -15.47 -3.93 -11.49
CA SER A 85 -14.41 -4.93 -11.68
C SER A 85 -14.07 -5.66 -10.38
N ARG A 86 -13.95 -4.94 -9.26
CA ARG A 86 -13.71 -5.56 -7.94
C ARG A 86 -14.86 -6.45 -7.48
N ALA A 87 -16.10 -6.00 -7.69
CA ALA A 87 -17.28 -6.78 -7.34
C ALA A 87 -17.32 -8.09 -8.13
N GLN A 88 -17.00 -8.03 -9.43
CA GLN A 88 -16.90 -9.22 -10.29
C GLN A 88 -15.78 -10.17 -9.81
N ILE A 89 -14.60 -9.66 -9.49
CA ILE A 89 -13.49 -10.46 -8.95
C ILE A 89 -13.91 -11.15 -7.65
N ALA A 90 -14.53 -10.41 -6.73
CA ALA A 90 -15.00 -10.96 -5.46
C ALA A 90 -16.05 -12.05 -5.66
N GLU A 91 -17.02 -11.84 -6.56
CA GLU A 91 -18.05 -12.82 -6.92
C GLU A 91 -17.43 -14.11 -7.48
N ILE A 92 -16.43 -14.01 -8.35
CA ILE A 92 -15.73 -15.18 -8.90
C ILE A 92 -14.99 -15.93 -7.77
N ILE A 93 -14.28 -15.21 -6.89
CA ILE A 93 -13.59 -15.82 -5.74
C ILE A 93 -14.59 -16.56 -4.83
N GLU A 94 -15.75 -15.98 -4.55
CA GLU A 94 -16.80 -16.63 -3.76
C GLU A 94 -17.35 -17.88 -4.45
N LEU A 95 -17.57 -17.81 -5.77
CA LEU A 95 -18.02 -18.96 -6.54
C LEU A 95 -17.00 -20.11 -6.47
N GLN A 96 -15.71 -19.83 -6.63
CA GLN A 96 -14.67 -20.86 -6.55
C GLN A 96 -14.52 -21.41 -5.13
N ARG A 97 -14.59 -20.56 -4.10
CA ARG A 97 -14.64 -20.99 -2.69
C ARG A 97 -15.81 -21.96 -2.46
N ASP A 98 -17.00 -21.64 -2.95
CA ASP A 98 -18.18 -22.48 -2.76
C ASP A 98 -18.09 -23.81 -3.53
N ARG A 99 -17.41 -23.83 -4.68
CA ARG A 99 -17.06 -25.08 -5.39
C ARG A 99 -16.12 -25.94 -4.55
N ILE A 100 -15.08 -25.36 -3.95
CA ILE A 100 -14.15 -26.08 -3.06
C ILE A 100 -14.88 -26.63 -1.83
N LYS A 101 -15.75 -25.83 -1.20
CA LYS A 101 -16.61 -26.30 -0.09
C LYS A 101 -17.48 -27.51 -0.48
N LYS A 102 -18.03 -27.51 -1.69
CA LYS A 102 -18.81 -28.66 -2.20
C LYS A 102 -17.94 -29.90 -2.42
N ILE A 103 -16.71 -29.74 -2.92
CA ILE A 103 -15.76 -30.84 -3.06
C ILE A 103 -15.44 -31.45 -1.68
N LEU A 104 -15.15 -30.61 -0.69
CA LEU A 104 -14.92 -31.03 0.70
C LEU A 104 -16.11 -31.83 1.26
N GLN A 105 -17.35 -31.39 1.02
CA GLN A 105 -18.55 -32.07 1.50
C GLN A 105 -18.83 -33.41 0.79
N LEU A 106 -18.54 -33.51 -0.51
CA LEU A 106 -18.82 -34.72 -1.29
C LEU A 106 -17.76 -35.81 -1.08
N GLU A 107 -16.51 -35.41 -0.87
CA GLU A 107 -15.35 -36.29 -0.88
C GLU A 107 -14.70 -36.44 0.51
N GLU A 108 -15.40 -36.06 1.59
CA GLU A 108 -14.88 -36.12 2.97
C GLU A 108 -14.36 -37.52 3.35
N SER A 109 -14.98 -38.57 2.80
CA SER A 109 -14.57 -39.96 3.04
C SER A 109 -13.42 -40.47 2.16
N THR A 110 -13.10 -39.79 1.06
CA THR A 110 -12.10 -40.22 0.06
C THR A 110 -10.85 -39.35 0.08
N LEU A 111 -10.92 -38.15 0.65
CA LEU A 111 -9.79 -37.25 0.87
C LEU A 111 -8.97 -37.71 2.07
N ASP A 112 -7.64 -37.67 1.92
CA ASP A 112 -6.78 -37.83 3.08
C ASP A 112 -6.92 -36.60 4.01
N PRO A 113 -6.72 -36.76 5.33
CA PRO A 113 -6.90 -35.67 6.29
C PRO A 113 -6.06 -34.42 6.00
N THR A 114 -4.87 -34.58 5.41
CA THR A 114 -3.99 -33.46 5.08
C THR A 114 -4.57 -32.64 3.93
N SER A 115 -5.05 -33.29 2.88
CA SER A 115 -5.75 -32.63 1.77
C SER A 115 -7.01 -31.90 2.24
N CYS A 116 -7.78 -32.46 3.18
CA CYS A 116 -8.95 -31.77 3.76
C CYS A 116 -8.54 -30.46 4.47
N LEU A 117 -7.53 -30.51 5.34
CA LEU A 117 -7.05 -29.33 6.06
C LEU A 117 -6.53 -28.24 5.11
N MET A 118 -5.81 -28.61 4.04
CA MET A 118 -5.34 -27.64 3.05
C MET A 118 -6.49 -26.98 2.30
N LEU A 119 -7.51 -27.75 1.90
CA LEU A 119 -8.68 -27.20 1.21
C LEU A 119 -9.54 -26.33 2.13
N GLU A 120 -9.64 -26.66 3.42
CA GLU A 120 -10.28 -25.81 4.43
C GLU A 120 -9.54 -24.49 4.60
N ASP A 121 -8.20 -24.51 4.72
CA ASP A 121 -7.38 -23.30 4.81
C ASP A 121 -7.56 -22.41 3.56
N ILE A 122 -7.44 -22.98 2.37
CA ILE A 122 -7.69 -22.28 1.09
C ILE A 122 -9.08 -21.63 1.11
N THR A 123 -10.10 -22.36 1.58
CA THR A 123 -11.47 -21.85 1.66
C THR A 123 -11.60 -20.62 2.58
N VAL A 124 -10.97 -20.66 3.76
CA VAL A 124 -10.96 -19.55 4.71
C VAL A 124 -10.24 -18.33 4.12
N ARG A 125 -9.13 -18.55 3.42
CA ARG A 125 -8.34 -17.49 2.80
C ARG A 125 -9.05 -16.83 1.62
N LEU A 126 -9.69 -17.60 0.75
CA LEU A 126 -10.53 -17.07 -0.33
C LEU A 126 -11.71 -16.26 0.23
N GLU A 127 -12.29 -16.68 1.36
CA GLU A 127 -13.32 -15.90 2.04
C GLU A 127 -12.78 -14.57 2.58
N GLY A 128 -11.60 -14.56 3.18
CA GLY A 128 -10.90 -13.35 3.60
C GLY A 128 -10.63 -12.40 2.43
N ALA A 129 -10.11 -12.94 1.32
CA ALA A 129 -9.84 -12.21 0.09
C ALA A 129 -11.10 -11.54 -0.49
N SER A 130 -12.21 -12.28 -0.60
CA SER A 130 -13.50 -11.71 -1.05
C SER A 130 -13.96 -10.59 -0.12
N ARG A 131 -13.92 -10.81 1.20
CA ARG A 131 -14.33 -9.80 2.18
C ARG A 131 -13.50 -8.52 2.08
N VAL A 132 -12.19 -8.62 1.85
CA VAL A 132 -11.32 -7.44 1.66
C VAL A 132 -11.71 -6.67 0.40
N LEU A 133 -11.97 -7.38 -0.71
CA LEU A 133 -12.40 -6.76 -1.96
C LEU A 133 -13.76 -6.05 -1.82
N GLN A 134 -14.72 -6.67 -1.13
CA GLN A 134 -16.06 -6.11 -0.88
C GLN A 134 -16.05 -4.93 0.11
N ARG A 135 -15.27 -5.02 1.21
CA ARG A 135 -15.29 -4.03 2.31
C ARG A 135 -14.57 -2.72 1.97
N SER A 136 -13.62 -2.76 1.04
CA SER A 136 -12.75 -1.61 0.70
C SER A 136 -13.46 -0.41 0.05
N ALA A 137 -14.74 -0.52 -0.32
CA ALA A 137 -15.45 0.48 -1.12
C ALA A 137 -16.02 1.67 -0.32
N TYR A 138 -16.27 1.55 0.98
CA TYR A 138 -17.05 2.58 1.70
C TYR A 138 -16.22 3.63 2.45
N ASP A 139 -15.06 3.29 3.01
CA ASP A 139 -14.42 4.20 3.98
C ASP A 139 -13.45 5.24 3.39
N ARG A 140 -12.98 5.09 2.14
CA ARG A 140 -11.92 5.98 1.58
C ARG A 140 -12.30 6.80 0.35
N LEU A 141 -13.41 6.50 -0.33
CA LEU A 141 -13.92 7.34 -1.41
C LEU A 141 -14.57 8.65 -0.92
N ALA A 142 -14.61 8.88 0.41
CA ALA A 142 -15.17 10.07 1.01
C ALA A 142 -14.31 11.35 0.82
N SER A 143 -13.04 11.25 0.38
CA SER A 143 -12.25 12.44 0.05
C SER A 143 -11.81 12.48 -1.41
N PRO A 144 -12.46 13.32 -2.25
CA PRO A 144 -12.07 13.59 -3.64
C PRO A 144 -10.60 14.00 -3.83
N GLU A 145 -9.94 14.47 -2.77
CA GLU A 145 -8.56 14.94 -2.79
C GLU A 145 -7.55 13.78 -2.83
N SER A 146 -7.87 12.64 -2.21
CA SER A 146 -7.00 11.44 -2.22
C SER A 146 -6.88 10.80 -3.61
N LEU A 147 -7.84 11.10 -4.50
CA LEU A 147 -7.90 10.62 -5.88
C LEU A 147 -7.08 11.49 -6.84
N LEU A 148 -6.43 12.56 -6.37
CA LEU A 148 -5.48 13.36 -7.17
C LEU A 148 -4.06 12.76 -7.14
N GLY A 149 -3.96 11.44 -7.08
CA GLY A 149 -2.70 10.70 -7.14
C GLY A 149 -1.85 11.09 -8.35
N SER A 150 -0.54 10.98 -8.19
CA SER A 150 0.44 11.18 -9.27
C SER A 150 0.13 10.23 -10.44
N PRO A 151 0.27 10.66 -11.71
CA PRO A 151 0.02 9.81 -12.89
C PRO A 151 0.68 8.41 -12.87
N GLY A 152 1.72 8.21 -12.06
CA GLY A 152 2.37 6.92 -11.86
C GLY A 152 1.58 5.91 -11.02
N SER A 153 0.68 6.35 -10.12
CA SER A 153 -0.12 5.42 -9.30
C SER A 153 -1.14 4.65 -10.13
N ASP A 154 -1.70 5.30 -11.16
CA ASP A 154 -2.73 4.71 -12.01
C ASP A 154 -2.20 3.51 -12.80
N ILE A 155 -0.96 3.62 -13.31
CA ILE A 155 -0.28 2.52 -14.02
C ILE A 155 0.00 1.35 -13.08
N ALA A 156 0.46 1.63 -11.86
CA ALA A 156 0.75 0.60 -10.87
C ALA A 156 -0.54 -0.16 -10.47
N VAL A 157 -1.63 0.55 -10.20
CA VAL A 157 -2.93 -0.07 -9.89
C VAL A 157 -3.43 -0.90 -11.06
N GLN A 158 -3.37 -0.39 -12.29
CA GLN A 158 -3.78 -1.13 -13.49
C GLN A 158 -2.97 -2.42 -13.72
N SER A 159 -1.66 -2.38 -13.42
CA SER A 159 -0.81 -3.58 -13.51
C SER A 159 -1.18 -4.65 -12.48
N VAL A 160 -1.53 -4.23 -11.25
CA VAL A 160 -1.97 -5.14 -10.20
C VAL A 160 -3.37 -5.69 -10.50
N ASP A 161 -4.27 -4.88 -11.05
CA ASP A 161 -5.60 -5.32 -11.48
C ASP A 161 -5.51 -6.38 -12.60
N SER A 162 -4.60 -6.19 -13.56
CA SER A 162 -4.34 -7.17 -14.62
C SER A 162 -3.77 -8.48 -14.06
N ALA A 163 -2.87 -8.39 -13.07
CA ALA A 163 -2.33 -9.55 -12.39
C ALA A 163 -3.40 -10.30 -11.57
N LEU A 164 -4.29 -9.57 -10.89
CA LEU A 164 -5.42 -10.14 -10.16
C LEU A 164 -6.36 -10.90 -11.09
N GLN A 165 -6.70 -10.31 -12.25
CA GLN A 165 -7.54 -10.98 -13.22
C GLN A 165 -6.91 -12.29 -13.72
N GLY A 166 -5.62 -12.27 -14.06
CA GLY A 166 -4.91 -13.49 -14.47
C GLY A 166 -4.79 -14.55 -13.36
N LEU A 167 -4.72 -14.15 -12.09
CA LEU A 167 -4.74 -15.07 -10.96
C LEU A 167 -6.12 -15.69 -10.71
N VAL A 168 -7.19 -14.92 -10.93
CA VAL A 168 -8.57 -15.43 -10.84
C VAL A 168 -8.86 -16.44 -11.95
N GLU A 169 -8.42 -16.18 -13.18
CA GLU A 169 -8.54 -17.15 -14.29
C GLU A 169 -7.79 -18.45 -13.96
N LYS A 170 -6.56 -18.36 -13.46
CA LYS A 170 -5.79 -19.53 -12.99
C LYS A 170 -6.46 -20.27 -11.83
N LEU A 171 -7.10 -19.53 -10.91
CA LEU A 171 -7.85 -20.13 -9.80
C LEU A 171 -9.01 -20.98 -10.35
N GLU A 172 -9.76 -20.47 -11.31
CA GLU A 172 -10.85 -21.21 -11.95
C GLU A 172 -10.35 -22.46 -12.68
N ASP A 173 -9.26 -22.34 -13.45
CA ASP A 173 -8.63 -23.48 -14.12
C ASP A 173 -8.15 -24.54 -13.12
N SER A 174 -7.51 -24.11 -12.02
CA SER A 174 -6.99 -25.01 -10.98
C SER A 174 -8.10 -25.71 -10.20
N VAL A 175 -9.22 -25.05 -9.91
CA VAL A 175 -10.40 -25.67 -9.28
C VAL A 175 -11.04 -26.69 -10.23
N SER A 176 -11.12 -26.37 -11.52
CA SER A 176 -11.64 -27.27 -12.55
C SER A 176 -10.76 -28.52 -12.70
N LYS A 177 -9.44 -28.33 -12.72
CA LYS A 177 -8.45 -29.41 -12.74
C LYS A 177 -8.52 -30.28 -11.49
N LEU A 178 -8.59 -29.68 -10.30
CA LEU A 178 -8.79 -30.41 -9.04
C LEU A 178 -10.04 -31.30 -9.10
N THR A 179 -11.13 -30.80 -9.66
CA THR A 179 -12.39 -31.57 -9.82
C THR A 179 -12.21 -32.79 -10.72
N GLY A 180 -11.44 -32.67 -11.82
CA GLY A 180 -11.11 -33.81 -12.70
C GLY A 180 -10.14 -34.82 -12.06
N ASP A 181 -9.21 -34.33 -11.24
CA ASP A 181 -8.18 -35.12 -10.57
C ASP A 181 -8.67 -35.84 -9.31
N LEU A 182 -9.93 -35.65 -8.90
CA LEU A 182 -10.50 -36.29 -7.71
C LEU A 182 -10.37 -37.82 -7.74
N SER A 183 -10.34 -38.46 -8.90
CA SER A 183 -10.20 -39.92 -9.00
C SER A 183 -8.77 -40.45 -8.79
N ASN A 184 -7.73 -39.61 -8.91
CA ASN A 184 -6.33 -40.02 -8.83
C ASN A 184 -5.61 -39.26 -7.69
N GLN A 185 -5.22 -39.99 -6.64
CA GLN A 185 -4.59 -39.41 -5.46
C GLN A 185 -3.35 -38.55 -5.78
N SER A 186 -2.48 -39.01 -6.69
CA SER A 186 -1.25 -38.27 -7.03
C SER A 186 -1.52 -36.95 -7.74
N SER A 187 -2.43 -36.96 -8.72
CA SER A 187 -2.86 -35.74 -9.42
C SER A 187 -3.59 -34.79 -8.46
N ARG A 188 -4.41 -35.34 -7.56
CA ARG A 188 -5.15 -34.58 -6.55
C ARG A 188 -4.23 -33.76 -5.65
N THR A 189 -3.20 -34.38 -5.06
CA THR A 189 -2.24 -33.67 -4.18
C THR A 189 -1.50 -32.57 -4.94
N SER A 190 -1.10 -32.82 -6.19
CA SER A 190 -0.48 -31.79 -7.03
C SER A 190 -1.42 -30.61 -7.27
N SER A 191 -2.68 -30.86 -7.62
CA SER A 191 -3.68 -29.82 -7.89
C SER A 191 -4.06 -29.02 -6.65
N ILE A 192 -4.07 -29.64 -5.45
CA ILE A 192 -4.25 -28.92 -4.18
C ILE A 192 -3.06 -27.99 -3.89
N SER A 193 -1.83 -28.44 -4.12
CA SER A 193 -0.62 -27.61 -3.91
C SER A 193 -0.55 -26.42 -4.87
N GLU A 194 -0.97 -26.62 -6.12
CA GLU A 194 -1.09 -25.57 -7.13
C GLU A 194 -2.15 -24.53 -6.71
N LEU A 195 -3.31 -25.00 -6.22
CA LEU A 195 -4.38 -24.15 -5.73
C LEU A 195 -3.96 -23.31 -4.50
N ALA A 196 -3.19 -23.91 -3.59
CA ALA A 196 -2.63 -23.19 -2.43
C ALA A 196 -1.71 -22.06 -2.89
N SER A 197 -0.79 -22.33 -3.82
CA SER A 197 0.13 -21.32 -4.35
C SER A 197 -0.59 -20.20 -5.12
N ILE A 198 -1.65 -20.51 -5.88
CA ILE A 198 -2.46 -19.48 -6.55
C ILE A 198 -3.16 -18.60 -5.50
N THR A 199 -3.66 -19.20 -4.42
CA THR A 199 -4.30 -18.47 -3.32
C THR A 199 -3.33 -17.54 -2.60
N ASP A 200 -2.08 -17.97 -2.36
CA ASP A 200 -1.00 -17.12 -1.83
C ASP A 200 -0.76 -15.89 -2.72
N ASN A 201 -0.59 -16.12 -4.02
CA ASN A 201 -0.33 -15.05 -4.98
C ASN A 201 -1.51 -14.07 -5.07
N LEU A 202 -2.75 -14.57 -4.97
CA LEU A 202 -3.96 -13.76 -4.97
C LEU A 202 -4.01 -12.85 -3.75
N GLU A 203 -3.74 -13.38 -2.57
CA GLU A 203 -3.69 -12.61 -1.32
C GLU A 203 -2.61 -11.52 -1.37
N ASP A 204 -1.41 -11.86 -1.85
CA ASP A 204 -0.32 -10.90 -2.06
C ASP A 204 -0.72 -9.79 -3.03
N ALA A 205 -1.36 -10.12 -4.14
CA ALA A 205 -1.80 -9.14 -5.13
C ALA A 205 -2.89 -8.21 -4.56
N ILE A 206 -3.85 -8.74 -3.80
CA ILE A 206 -4.88 -7.94 -3.11
C ILE A 206 -4.23 -6.98 -2.10
N ASN A 207 -3.27 -7.46 -1.32
CA ASN A 207 -2.55 -6.66 -0.33
C ASN A 207 -1.71 -5.55 -0.99
N ARG A 208 -0.99 -5.87 -2.07
CA ARG A 208 -0.24 -4.86 -2.87
C ARG A 208 -1.17 -3.81 -3.42
N ARG A 209 -2.32 -4.23 -3.97
CA ARG A 209 -3.34 -3.30 -4.47
C ARG A 209 -3.86 -2.39 -3.37
N TYR A 210 -4.17 -2.94 -2.21
CA TYR A 210 -4.63 -2.16 -1.05
C TYR A 210 -3.59 -1.12 -0.64
N ALA A 211 -2.31 -1.50 -0.61
CA ALA A 211 -1.22 -0.57 -0.31
C ALA A 211 -1.12 0.56 -1.35
N LEU A 212 -1.27 0.27 -2.65
CA LEU A 212 -1.26 1.31 -3.70
C LEU A 212 -2.45 2.26 -3.58
N VAL A 213 -3.65 1.73 -3.42
CA VAL A 213 -4.90 2.52 -3.35
C VAL A 213 -5.01 3.31 -2.04
N ALA A 214 -4.43 2.79 -0.96
CA ALA A 214 -4.41 3.47 0.33
C ALA A 214 -3.62 4.79 0.31
N GLY A 215 -2.97 5.15 -0.80
CA GLY A 215 -2.11 6.33 -0.90
C GLY A 215 -0.85 6.22 -0.02
N THR A 216 -0.66 5.06 0.60
CA THR A 216 0.60 4.68 1.19
C THR A 216 1.56 4.45 0.04
N HIS A 217 2.35 5.47 -0.27
CA HIS A 217 3.34 5.48 -1.36
C HIS A 217 4.43 4.45 -1.06
N SER A 218 4.11 3.17 -1.14
CA SER A 218 5.10 2.11 -1.32
C SER A 218 5.67 2.30 -2.72
N ARG A 219 6.65 3.21 -2.84
CA ARG A 219 7.61 3.21 -3.95
C ARG A 219 8.06 1.75 -4.05
N ALA A 220 7.83 1.10 -5.18
CA ALA A 220 8.22 -0.29 -5.38
C ALA A 220 9.65 -0.45 -4.85
N LEU A 221 9.81 -1.25 -3.80
CA LEU A 221 11.13 -1.41 -3.18
C LEU A 221 12.04 -1.98 -4.27
N PRO A 222 13.22 -1.37 -4.51
CA PRO A 222 14.18 -1.93 -5.46
C PRO A 222 14.43 -3.39 -5.10
N THR A 223 14.55 -4.23 -6.12
CA THR A 223 14.85 -5.64 -5.89
C THR A 223 16.24 -5.77 -5.24
N VAL A 224 16.45 -6.85 -4.48
CA VAL A 224 17.75 -7.16 -3.86
C VAL A 224 18.89 -7.05 -4.89
N ALA A 225 18.67 -7.58 -6.09
CA ALA A 225 19.66 -7.55 -7.19
C ALA A 225 20.00 -6.13 -7.68
N GLU A 226 19.03 -5.21 -7.70
CA GLU A 226 19.24 -3.81 -8.09
C GLU A 226 20.04 -3.05 -7.01
N LEU A 227 19.79 -3.32 -5.73
CA LEU A 227 20.54 -2.71 -4.63
C LEU A 227 22.00 -3.20 -4.57
N LEU A 228 22.22 -4.48 -4.85
CA LEU A 228 23.54 -5.12 -4.76
C LEU A 228 24.43 -4.87 -5.98
N SER A 229 23.87 -4.50 -7.13
CA SER A 229 24.66 -4.29 -8.35
C SER A 229 25.42 -2.96 -8.37
N ASP A 230 24.97 -1.96 -7.60
CA ASP A 230 25.50 -0.58 -7.66
C ASP A 230 26.18 -0.07 -6.37
N VAL A 231 26.14 -0.85 -5.29
CA VAL A 231 26.64 -0.41 -3.97
C VAL A 231 27.48 -1.51 -3.35
N ALA A 232 28.73 -1.22 -3.00
CA ALA A 232 29.60 -2.15 -2.27
C ALA A 232 29.11 -2.28 -0.80
N PRO A 233 29.31 -3.44 -0.15
CA PRO A 233 28.87 -3.62 1.23
C PRO A 233 29.63 -2.65 2.13
N VAL A 234 28.90 -1.95 3.00
CA VAL A 234 29.52 -1.33 4.16
C VAL A 234 29.62 -2.46 5.17
N GLY A 235 30.75 -3.15 5.22
CA GLY A 235 30.98 -4.18 6.24
C GLY A 235 30.64 -3.59 7.61
N ALA A 236 29.59 -4.11 8.25
CA ALA A 236 28.98 -3.50 9.43
C ALA A 236 29.89 -3.76 10.63
N THR A 237 30.96 -2.99 10.71
CA THR A 237 31.96 -3.13 11.78
C THR A 237 31.47 -2.45 13.05
N ASN A 238 30.52 -1.51 12.93
CA ASN A 238 29.99 -0.72 14.02
C ASN A 238 28.50 -0.97 14.24
N LEU A 239 28.13 -1.16 15.51
CA LEU A 239 26.74 -1.38 15.94
C LEU A 239 25.78 -0.24 15.58
N SER A 240 26.31 0.98 15.44
CA SER A 240 25.56 2.16 14.97
C SER A 240 25.07 2.05 13.53
N ASP A 241 25.67 1.19 12.70
CA ASP A 241 25.19 1.00 11.33
C ASP A 241 23.82 0.35 11.31
N PHE A 242 23.56 -0.56 12.25
CA PHE A 242 22.29 -1.27 12.37
C PHE A 242 21.15 -0.35 12.82
N THR A 243 21.40 0.60 13.74
CA THR A 243 20.33 1.50 14.25
C THR A 243 19.84 2.50 13.20
N SER A 244 20.65 2.76 12.17
CA SER A 244 20.36 3.69 11.08
C SER A 244 19.66 3.05 9.88
N LEU A 245 19.41 1.74 9.93
CA LEU A 245 18.71 0.99 8.89
C LEU A 245 17.28 1.51 8.69
N SER A 246 16.82 1.45 7.45
CA SER A 246 15.49 1.90 7.02
C SER A 246 14.89 0.93 6.00
N PRO A 247 13.55 0.92 5.80
CA PRO A 247 12.94 0.14 4.73
C PRO A 247 13.58 0.42 3.37
N GLY A 248 13.90 -0.64 2.64
CA GLY A 248 14.64 -0.58 1.36
C GLY A 248 16.16 -0.57 1.49
N ASP A 249 16.74 -0.55 2.69
CA ASP A 249 18.12 -1.02 2.88
C ASP A 249 18.14 -2.57 2.82
N ALA A 250 19.31 -3.17 2.64
CA ALA A 250 19.48 -4.62 2.62
C ALA A 250 20.50 -5.11 3.65
N VAL A 251 20.38 -6.38 4.00
CA VAL A 251 21.21 -7.08 4.98
C VAL A 251 21.59 -8.45 4.41
N THR A 252 22.87 -8.81 4.44
CA THR A 252 23.32 -10.17 4.11
C THR A 252 23.60 -10.93 5.39
N TYR A 253 23.00 -12.11 5.53
CA TYR A 253 23.18 -13.04 6.64
C TYR A 253 23.19 -14.47 6.09
N GLU A 254 24.13 -15.31 6.52
CA GLU A 254 24.30 -16.68 6.02
C GLU A 254 24.31 -16.80 4.48
N GLU A 255 25.07 -15.90 3.83
CA GLU A 255 25.18 -15.83 2.36
C GLU A 255 23.84 -15.57 1.62
N LYS A 256 22.81 -15.16 2.37
CA LYS A 256 21.50 -14.77 1.83
C LYS A 256 21.29 -13.28 2.02
N ASP A 257 20.78 -12.65 0.98
CA ASP A 257 20.49 -11.24 0.96
C ASP A 257 19.01 -10.99 1.25
N TYR A 258 18.75 -10.06 2.16
CA TYR A 258 17.43 -9.71 2.63
C TYR A 258 17.20 -8.22 2.45
N LEU A 259 16.02 -7.81 1.97
CA LEU A 259 15.58 -6.41 2.07
C LEU A 259 14.92 -6.17 3.42
N ILE A 260 15.11 -4.98 3.94
CA ILE A 260 14.33 -4.51 5.09
C ILE A 260 12.98 -4.03 4.56
N SER A 261 11.91 -4.75 4.88
CA SER A 261 10.54 -4.38 4.49
C SER A 261 9.90 -3.41 5.48
N ALA A 262 10.25 -3.53 6.75
CA ALA A 262 9.78 -2.66 7.83
C ALA A 262 10.82 -2.50 8.94
N ARG A 263 10.75 -1.36 9.62
CA ARG A 263 11.49 -1.02 10.85
C ARG A 263 10.48 -0.75 11.95
N LEU A 264 10.67 -1.36 13.10
CA LEU A 264 9.94 -1.06 14.31
C LEU A 264 10.92 -0.43 15.30
N GLU A 265 10.57 0.75 15.78
CA GLU A 265 11.27 1.41 16.87
C GLU A 265 10.47 1.24 18.15
N TRP A 266 11.11 0.65 19.15
CA TRP A 266 10.52 0.35 20.44
C TRP A 266 11.04 1.32 21.47
N ARG A 267 10.14 1.93 22.24
CA ARG A 267 10.49 2.83 23.34
C ARG A 267 9.84 2.37 24.64
N ASP A 268 10.66 2.02 25.62
CA ASP A 268 10.22 1.70 26.99
C ASP A 268 11.11 2.46 27.98
N ARG A 269 10.53 3.46 28.64
CA ARG A 269 11.22 4.41 29.53
C ARG A 269 12.40 5.10 28.85
N ASP A 270 13.63 4.75 29.25
CA ASP A 270 14.91 5.30 28.79
C ASP A 270 15.57 4.44 27.72
N LYS A 271 14.97 3.32 27.34
CA LYS A 271 15.53 2.36 26.38
C LYS A 271 14.87 2.48 25.02
N ILE A 272 15.70 2.45 23.98
CA ILE A 272 15.24 2.44 22.58
C ILE A 272 15.93 1.28 21.87
N TRP A 273 15.15 0.39 21.26
CA TRP A 273 15.71 -0.69 20.44
C TRP A 273 14.93 -0.82 19.13
N TRP A 274 15.48 -1.58 18.20
CA TRP A 274 14.90 -1.72 16.87
C TRP A 274 14.72 -3.17 16.49
N THR A 275 13.63 -3.46 15.78
CA THR A 275 13.43 -4.72 15.08
C THR A 275 13.14 -4.45 13.62
N TYR A 276 13.81 -5.17 12.73
CA TYR A 276 13.67 -5.01 11.28
C TYR A 276 13.06 -6.27 10.70
N MET A 277 11.97 -6.13 9.95
CA MET A 277 11.38 -7.23 9.21
C MET A 277 12.19 -7.44 7.92
N LEU A 278 12.69 -8.65 7.72
CA LEU A 278 13.46 -9.03 6.56
C LEU A 278 12.52 -9.65 5.51
N SER A 279 12.72 -9.31 4.24
CA SER A 279 11.93 -9.85 3.11
C SER A 279 12.29 -11.32 2.85
N SER A 280 11.74 -12.19 3.69
CA SER A 280 11.91 -13.65 3.62
C SER A 280 10.53 -14.30 3.58
N LYS A 281 10.46 -15.51 3.02
CA LYS A 281 9.25 -16.35 3.15
C LYS A 281 9.00 -16.79 4.60
N ASP A 282 10.06 -16.83 5.41
CA ASP A 282 10.06 -17.46 6.74
C ASP A 282 9.90 -16.47 7.91
N ASP A 283 9.24 -15.32 7.69
CA ASP A 283 8.96 -14.28 8.69
C ASP A 283 10.18 -14.01 9.60
N THR A 284 11.29 -13.62 8.96
CA THR A 284 12.60 -13.44 9.59
C THR A 284 12.78 -11.99 10.02
N TRP A 285 13.35 -11.78 11.21
CA TRP A 285 13.52 -10.47 11.82
C TRP A 285 14.96 -10.28 12.31
N LEU A 286 15.47 -9.06 12.18
CA LEU A 286 16.72 -8.64 12.80
C LEU A 286 16.38 -7.81 14.04
N TYR A 287 16.80 -8.29 15.21
CA TYR A 287 16.72 -7.59 16.49
C TYR A 287 18.02 -6.83 16.75
N VAL A 288 17.91 -5.57 17.14
CA VAL A 288 19.03 -4.69 17.50
C VAL A 288 18.72 -4.09 18.86
N ALA A 289 19.43 -4.55 19.88
CA ALA A 289 19.27 -4.11 21.27
C ALA A 289 19.58 -2.62 21.45
N ASP A 290 19.21 -2.08 22.60
CA ASP A 290 19.47 -0.69 22.96
C ASP A 290 20.96 -0.31 22.85
N GLY A 291 21.21 0.88 22.32
CA GLY A 291 22.53 1.37 21.93
C GLY A 291 23.25 0.52 20.87
N GLY A 292 22.54 -0.40 20.21
CA GLY A 292 23.12 -1.39 19.31
C GLY A 292 23.93 -2.48 20.03
N THR A 293 23.89 -2.58 21.35
CA THR A 293 24.83 -3.40 22.14
C THR A 293 24.88 -4.89 21.79
N ARG A 294 23.78 -5.43 21.23
CA ARG A 294 23.65 -6.82 20.76
C ARG A 294 22.74 -6.86 19.56
N ILE A 295 22.98 -7.82 18.68
CA ILE A 295 22.09 -8.11 17.55
C ILE A 295 21.70 -9.58 17.55
N GLY A 296 20.54 -9.90 17.01
CA GLY A 296 20.10 -11.28 16.85
C GLY A 296 19.16 -11.44 15.67
N ILE A 297 19.15 -12.64 15.10
CA ILE A 297 18.19 -13.03 14.07
C ILE A 297 17.07 -13.81 14.75
N MET A 298 15.83 -13.44 14.46
CA MET A 298 14.63 -14.06 15.02
C MET A 298 13.75 -14.63 13.92
N HIS A 299 13.07 -15.72 14.23
CA HIS A 299 12.07 -16.36 13.38
C HIS A 299 10.77 -16.48 14.16
N ARG A 300 9.64 -16.19 13.51
CA ARG A 300 8.34 -16.42 14.14
C ARG A 300 8.14 -17.91 14.36
N VAL A 301 7.66 -18.28 15.55
CA VAL A 301 7.35 -19.67 15.93
C VAL A 301 5.91 -19.77 16.39
N THR A 302 5.26 -20.87 16.05
CA THR A 302 3.88 -21.19 16.44
C THR A 302 3.86 -22.42 17.34
N GLY A 303 2.78 -22.61 18.10
CA GLY A 303 2.60 -23.79 18.95
C GLY A 303 3.34 -23.77 20.29
N ILE A 304 4.12 -22.73 20.60
CA ILE A 304 4.71 -22.55 21.94
C ILE A 304 3.66 -21.94 22.88
N VAL A 305 3.32 -22.67 23.94
CA VAL A 305 2.50 -22.15 25.04
C VAL A 305 3.43 -21.53 26.08
N ILE A 306 3.37 -20.22 26.26
CA ILE A 306 4.19 -19.52 27.25
C ILE A 306 3.49 -19.59 28.60
N PRO A 307 4.08 -20.26 29.60
CA PRO A 307 3.45 -20.38 30.90
C PRO A 307 3.54 -19.07 31.69
N GLU A 308 2.61 -18.90 32.63
CA GLU A 308 2.66 -17.85 33.64
C GLU A 308 3.81 -18.15 34.62
N GLY A 309 5.00 -17.64 34.34
CA GLY A 309 6.16 -17.78 35.23
C GLY A 309 7.47 -17.25 34.64
N ASP A 310 8.47 -17.12 35.52
CA ASP A 310 9.81 -16.61 35.18
C ASP A 310 10.70 -17.65 34.52
N SER A 311 10.31 -18.92 34.48
CA SER A 311 11.09 -19.97 33.83
C SER A 311 10.22 -21.09 33.33
N PHE A 312 10.58 -21.67 32.19
CA PHE A 312 9.94 -22.85 31.65
C PHE A 312 10.87 -23.67 30.78
N THR A 313 10.46 -24.90 30.47
CA THR A 313 11.18 -25.77 29.54
C THR A 313 10.29 -26.08 28.35
N SER A 314 10.79 -25.84 27.14
CA SER A 314 10.13 -26.18 25.89
C SER A 314 11.15 -26.83 24.97
N GLU A 315 10.79 -27.95 24.33
CA GLU A 315 11.67 -28.70 23.41
C GLU A 315 13.04 -29.05 24.03
N GLY A 316 13.07 -29.33 25.34
CA GLY A 316 14.31 -29.65 26.07
C GLY A 316 15.21 -28.45 26.37
N LYS A 317 14.81 -27.22 26.00
CA LYS A 317 15.54 -25.98 26.31
C LYS A 317 14.91 -25.28 27.50
N SER A 318 15.73 -24.93 28.49
CA SER A 318 15.29 -24.13 29.64
C SER A 318 15.42 -22.64 29.33
N TYR A 319 14.31 -21.94 29.49
CA TYR A 319 14.18 -20.51 29.28
C TYR A 319 13.96 -19.81 30.61
N ARG A 320 14.58 -18.64 30.80
CA ARG A 320 14.38 -17.78 31.98
C ARG A 320 14.04 -16.36 31.54
N ALA A 321 13.00 -15.79 32.12
CA ALA A 321 12.60 -14.41 31.89
C ALA A 321 13.78 -13.49 32.20
N ALA A 322 14.15 -12.70 31.20
CA ALA A 322 15.26 -11.77 31.26
C ALA A 322 14.77 -10.33 31.36
N ILE A 323 13.74 -10.00 30.58
CA ILE A 323 13.14 -8.66 30.50
C ILE A 323 11.65 -8.80 30.22
N ASP A 324 10.82 -7.97 30.84
CA ASP A 324 9.43 -7.77 30.47
C ASP A 324 9.01 -6.30 30.66
N GLY A 325 8.02 -5.88 29.88
CA GLY A 325 7.58 -4.49 29.91
C GLY A 325 6.49 -4.17 28.89
N THR A 326 6.22 -2.89 28.73
CA THR A 326 5.30 -2.35 27.74
C THR A 326 6.00 -1.22 27.01
N ALA A 327 6.04 -1.33 25.69
CA ALA A 327 6.72 -0.36 24.83
C ALA A 327 5.72 0.40 23.97
N LEU A 328 6.06 1.66 23.68
CA LEU A 328 5.49 2.39 22.57
C LEU A 328 6.26 2.01 21.31
N VAL A 329 5.54 1.47 20.32
CA VAL A 329 6.11 1.00 19.06
C VAL A 329 5.70 1.92 17.93
N GLU A 330 6.71 2.36 17.17
CA GLU A 330 6.55 3.08 15.92
C GLU A 330 7.00 2.20 14.76
N VAL A 331 6.07 1.90 13.85
CA VAL A 331 6.30 1.04 12.70
C VAL A 331 6.52 1.93 11.48
N THR A 332 7.65 1.78 10.81
CA THR A 332 7.95 2.43 9.53
C THR A 332 8.11 1.34 8.48
N GLY A 333 7.19 1.27 7.53
CA GLY A 333 7.25 0.34 6.39
C GLY A 333 7.31 1.08 5.07
N ALA A 334 7.27 0.32 3.96
CA ALA A 334 7.13 0.90 2.62
C ALA A 334 5.88 1.79 2.51
N SER A 335 4.84 1.49 3.28
CA SER A 335 3.58 2.24 3.33
C SER A 335 3.64 3.54 4.14
N GLY A 336 4.79 3.90 4.71
CA GLY A 336 4.96 5.04 5.61
C GLY A 336 5.01 4.63 7.08
N SER A 337 4.93 5.63 7.97
CA SER A 337 5.07 5.46 9.41
C SER A 337 3.73 5.45 10.14
N ARG A 338 3.56 4.50 11.05
CA ARG A 338 2.43 4.39 11.99
C ARG A 338 3.00 4.31 13.40
N GLY A 339 2.83 5.38 14.15
CA GLY A 339 3.24 5.46 15.56
C GLY A 339 2.12 5.11 16.54
N GLY A 340 2.48 5.07 17.82
CA GLY A 340 1.50 5.07 18.90
C GLY A 340 0.96 3.69 19.31
N LEU A 341 1.56 2.60 18.84
CA LEU A 341 1.11 1.25 19.21
C LEU A 341 1.67 0.88 20.58
N ILE A 342 0.82 0.41 21.47
CA ILE A 342 1.23 -0.08 22.80
C ILE A 342 1.36 -1.59 22.70
N VAL A 343 2.55 -2.12 23.00
CA VAL A 343 2.85 -3.55 22.91
C VAL A 343 3.47 -4.02 24.21
N THR A 344 2.86 -5.04 24.81
CA THR A 344 3.46 -5.75 25.95
C THR A 344 4.46 -6.75 25.40
N TYR A 345 5.66 -6.78 25.96
CA TYR A 345 6.71 -7.67 25.51
C TYR A 345 7.38 -8.39 26.66
N ARG A 346 7.93 -9.58 26.36
CA ARG A 346 8.74 -10.35 27.29
C ARG A 346 9.82 -11.11 26.54
N ARG A 347 11.06 -11.04 27.03
CA ARG A 347 12.18 -11.82 26.55
C ARG A 347 12.56 -12.89 27.56
N TYR A 348 12.71 -14.11 27.07
CA TYR A 348 13.29 -15.21 27.84
C TYR A 348 14.64 -15.59 27.24
N ASP A 349 15.70 -15.62 28.04
CA ASP A 349 17.02 -16.03 27.59
C ASP A 349 17.22 -17.54 27.84
N SER A 350 17.97 -18.20 26.95
CA SER A 350 18.44 -19.58 27.10
C SER A 350 19.95 -19.66 26.79
N SER A 351 20.56 -20.82 26.99
CA SER A 351 21.97 -21.03 26.62
C SER A 351 22.22 -20.97 25.11
N GLU A 352 21.19 -21.17 24.29
CA GLU A 352 21.30 -21.26 22.83
C GLU A 352 20.77 -20.02 22.10
N GLY A 353 20.08 -19.11 22.81
CA GLY A 353 19.42 -17.97 22.20
C GLY A 353 18.43 -17.30 23.14
N PHE A 354 17.31 -16.86 22.59
CA PHE A 354 16.24 -16.22 23.35
C PHE A 354 14.88 -16.45 22.69
N LEU A 355 13.81 -16.33 23.47
CA LEU A 355 12.44 -16.18 22.98
C LEU A 355 12.01 -14.73 23.19
N TRP A 356 11.40 -14.15 22.18
CA TRP A 356 10.80 -12.82 22.23
C TRP A 356 9.30 -12.96 22.04
N VAL A 357 8.55 -12.44 23.01
CA VAL A 357 7.11 -12.57 23.08
C VAL A 357 6.52 -11.17 23.00
N GLU A 358 5.56 -10.99 22.11
CA GLU A 358 4.86 -9.73 21.90
C GLU A 358 3.36 -9.98 21.99
N THR A 359 2.66 -9.16 22.78
CA THR A 359 1.21 -9.16 22.87
C THR A 359 0.69 -7.87 22.25
N TRP A 360 0.12 -8.01 21.05
CA TRP A 360 -0.46 -6.94 20.26
C TRP A 360 -1.98 -6.95 20.42
N GLN A 361 -2.51 -6.08 21.27
CA GLN A 361 -3.94 -6.10 21.63
C GLN A 361 -4.32 -7.48 22.19
N ASP A 362 -4.86 -8.37 21.35
CA ASP A 362 -5.28 -9.73 21.70
C ASP A 362 -4.51 -10.83 20.93
N GLU A 363 -3.50 -10.47 20.12
CA GLU A 363 -2.66 -11.42 19.38
C GLU A 363 -1.29 -11.58 20.04
N ASN A 364 -0.92 -12.83 20.37
CA ASN A 364 0.43 -13.16 20.81
C ASN A 364 1.30 -13.56 19.62
N LYS A 365 2.44 -12.90 19.47
CA LYS A 365 3.49 -13.26 18.52
C LYS A 365 4.71 -13.73 19.30
N ILE A 366 5.24 -14.87 18.91
CA ILE A 366 6.38 -15.51 19.56
C ILE A 366 7.46 -15.67 18.52
N PHE A 367 8.68 -15.26 18.88
CA PHE A 367 9.85 -15.37 18.04
C PHE A 367 10.93 -16.14 18.77
N SER A 368 11.57 -17.06 18.05
CA SER A 368 12.80 -17.72 18.49
C SER A 368 13.99 -17.02 17.87
N GLY A 369 14.88 -16.52 18.71
CA GLY A 369 16.01 -15.71 18.33
C GLY A 369 17.35 -16.33 18.71
N ARG A 370 18.36 -16.08 17.88
CA ARG A 370 19.76 -16.38 18.17
C ARG A 370 20.57 -15.09 18.17
N TRP A 371 21.44 -14.93 19.16
CA TRP A 371 22.37 -13.80 19.20
C TRP A 371 23.45 -13.99 18.14
N GLU A 372 23.67 -12.95 17.34
CA GLU A 372 24.66 -12.95 16.27
C GLU A 372 25.76 -11.94 16.53
N ARG A 373 26.92 -12.19 15.94
CA ARG A 373 28.02 -11.24 15.99
C ARG A 373 27.87 -10.23 14.84
N PRO A 374 28.16 -8.93 15.08
CA PRO A 374 28.06 -7.90 14.05
C PRO A 374 28.84 -8.23 12.77
N GLU A 375 30.01 -8.83 12.89
CA GLU A 375 30.83 -9.24 11.75
C GLU A 375 30.20 -10.32 10.85
N ASN A 376 29.19 -11.05 11.33
CA ASN A 376 28.48 -12.06 10.54
C ASN A 376 27.38 -11.45 9.65
N ILE A 377 27.09 -10.15 9.81
CA ILE A 377 26.00 -9.47 9.13
C ILE A 377 26.55 -8.31 8.32
N SER A 378 26.37 -8.35 7.00
CA SER A 378 26.73 -7.22 6.13
C SER A 378 25.52 -6.33 5.89
N VAL A 379 25.73 -5.01 5.91
CA VAL A 379 24.67 -4.03 5.73
C VAL A 379 24.89 -3.24 4.43
N TRP A 380 23.80 -3.04 3.69
CA TRP A 380 23.78 -2.35 2.42
C TRP A 380 22.77 -1.22 2.50
N LYS A 381 23.25 0.01 2.67
CA LYS A 381 22.38 1.19 2.75
C LYS A 381 22.07 1.70 1.35
N ARG A 382 20.83 2.09 1.12
CA ARG A 382 20.44 2.80 -0.10
C ARG A 382 21.13 4.16 -0.18
N ARG A 383 21.60 4.56 -1.37
CA ARG A 383 22.25 5.88 -1.58
C ARG A 383 21.34 7.02 -1.13
N SER A 384 21.93 8.04 -0.49
CA SER A 384 21.20 9.20 0.02
C SER A 384 20.59 10.07 -1.09
N GLU A 385 21.10 9.99 -2.33
CA GLU A 385 20.53 10.67 -3.50
C GLU A 385 19.11 10.19 -3.82
N ASP A 386 18.79 8.92 -3.51
CA ASP A 386 17.44 8.37 -3.61
C ASP A 386 16.55 8.72 -2.39
N ARG A 387 17.12 9.28 -1.31
CA ARG A 387 16.37 9.64 -0.09
C ARG A 387 15.82 11.07 -0.09
N LYS A 388 16.23 11.92 -1.03
CA LYS A 388 15.74 13.30 -1.13
C LYS A 388 14.44 13.34 -1.92
N GLU A 389 13.31 13.14 -1.26
CA GLU A 389 11.98 13.53 -1.75
C GLU A 389 10.97 13.66 -0.61
#